data_AF-A0AAJ1WMW9-F1
#
_entry.id   AF-A0AAJ1WMW9-F1
#
_cell.length_a   1.000
_cell.length_b   1.000
_cell.length_c   1.000
_cell.angle_alpha   90.00
_cell.angle_beta   90.00
_cell.angle_gamma   90.00
#
_symmetry.space_group_name_H-M   'P 1'
#
loop_
_entity.id
_entity.type
_entity.pdbx_description
1 polymer ?
#
loop_
_entity_poly.entity_id
_entity_poly.type
_entity_poly.pdbx_seq_one_letter_code
_entity_poly.pdbx_strand_id
1 'polypeptide(L)'
;MRVRPLPALASACAALVAVAPQAGAATTADRAPLATCRAFAVEVGAKADAQDRTVVRITVTNQARRTCVVDRLPTVSFGELDGPARHVPAGESGPYRLGAGETAYATVRTVGADGEVRRVGGVTVAGDPSHSGRTFSARELGAGRYVEVWEPVSSWWKGSARAADEAVGVG
;
A
#
# COMPACT_ATOMS: atom_id res chain seq x y z
N MET A 1 91.93 18.03 18.35
CA MET A 1 92.31 16.64 17.97
C MET A 1 91.67 16.28 16.64
N ARG A 2 92.33 15.38 15.90
CA ARG A 2 92.12 14.97 14.50
C ARG A 2 90.87 14.10 14.26
N VAL A 3 90.22 14.34 13.11
CA VAL A 3 89.83 13.39 12.01
C VAL A 3 88.87 12.18 12.26
N ARG A 4 87.66 12.28 11.68
CA ARG A 4 86.81 11.37 10.82
C ARG A 4 86.50 9.90 11.27
N PRO A 5 85.54 9.12 10.68
CA PRO A 5 84.56 9.33 9.56
C PRO A 5 83.10 8.82 9.78
N LEU A 6 82.24 9.05 8.76
CA LEU A 6 80.82 8.66 8.53
C LEU A 6 80.57 7.15 8.25
N PRO A 7 79.32 6.64 8.33
CA PRO A 7 78.45 6.50 7.12
C PRO A 7 76.95 6.82 7.41
N ALA A 8 76.26 7.65 6.61
CA ALA A 8 75.54 7.32 5.37
C ALA A 8 74.49 6.19 5.50
N LEU A 9 73.22 6.56 5.78
CA LEU A 9 72.05 5.70 5.61
C LEU A 9 71.14 6.30 4.53
N ALA A 10 70.88 5.49 3.51
CA ALA A 10 70.13 5.84 2.31
C ALA A 10 68.64 6.03 2.59
N SER A 11 68.06 7.10 2.05
CA SER A 11 66.61 7.32 1.97
C SER A 11 66.02 6.54 0.81
N ALA A 12 64.98 5.75 1.07
CA ALA A 12 64.10 5.19 0.06
C ALA A 12 62.66 5.60 0.40
N CYS A 13 62.14 6.64 -0.28
CA CYS A 13 60.73 7.01 -0.23
C CYS A 13 59.99 6.22 -1.31
N ALA A 14 59.22 5.20 -0.90
CA ALA A 14 58.27 4.54 -1.78
C ALA A 14 56.95 5.34 -1.73
N ALA A 15 56.66 6.10 -2.80
CA ALA A 15 55.38 6.76 -2.98
C ALA A 15 54.34 5.72 -3.47
N LEU A 16 53.45 5.30 -2.58
CA LEU A 16 52.25 4.53 -2.94
C LEU A 16 51.24 5.47 -3.60
N VAL A 17 51.01 5.28 -4.89
CA VAL A 17 49.93 5.93 -5.62
C VAL A 17 48.61 5.29 -5.17
N ALA A 18 47.87 5.99 -4.31
CA ALA A 18 46.53 5.58 -3.92
C ALA A 18 45.56 5.85 -5.09
N VAL A 19 45.16 4.79 -5.80
CA VAL A 19 44.02 4.84 -6.71
C VAL A 19 42.76 4.74 -5.85
N ALA A 20 42.16 5.89 -5.53
CA ALA A 20 40.86 5.92 -4.88
C ALA A 20 39.78 5.47 -5.88
N PRO A 21 38.97 4.44 -5.59
CA PRO A 21 37.77 4.20 -6.36
C PRO A 21 36.82 5.38 -6.11
N GLN A 22 36.47 6.09 -7.18
CA GLN A 22 35.41 7.07 -7.16
C GLN A 22 34.10 6.29 -7.01
N ALA A 23 33.76 5.95 -5.77
CA ALA A 23 32.42 5.53 -5.41
C ALA A 23 31.53 6.73 -5.68
N GLY A 24 30.97 6.78 -6.89
CA GLY A 24 29.89 7.68 -7.23
C GLY A 24 28.76 7.40 -6.26
N ALA A 25 28.68 8.20 -5.20
CA ALA A 25 27.48 8.30 -4.40
C ALA A 25 26.41 8.81 -5.35
N ALA A 26 25.60 7.88 -5.86
CA ALA A 26 24.31 8.20 -6.44
C ALA A 26 23.57 8.96 -5.35
N THR A 27 23.56 10.28 -5.46
CA THR A 27 22.71 11.13 -4.67
C THR A 27 21.30 10.63 -4.96
N THR A 28 20.72 9.92 -3.99
CA THR A 28 19.28 9.78 -3.89
C THR A 28 18.78 11.20 -3.74
N ALA A 29 18.52 11.86 -4.87
CA ALA A 29 17.87 13.15 -4.89
C ALA A 29 16.62 12.97 -4.03
N ASP A 30 16.62 13.65 -2.88
CA ASP A 30 15.63 13.58 -1.84
C ASP A 30 14.30 14.01 -2.47
N ARG A 31 13.58 13.02 -3.04
CA ARG A 31 12.36 13.29 -3.77
C ARG A 31 11.35 13.67 -2.71
N ALA A 32 10.93 14.93 -2.72
CA ALA A 32 9.95 15.46 -1.79
C ALA A 32 8.79 14.46 -1.62
N PRO A 33 8.32 14.21 -0.37
CA PRO A 33 7.24 13.28 -0.11
C PRO A 33 6.03 13.58 -1.00
N LEU A 34 5.48 12.53 -1.61
CA LEU A 34 4.26 12.67 -2.40
C LEU A 34 3.12 13.09 -1.47
N ALA A 35 2.34 14.08 -1.91
CA ALA A 35 1.16 14.51 -1.18
C ALA A 35 0.05 13.45 -1.23
N THR A 36 -0.74 13.35 -0.16
CA THR A 36 -1.97 12.56 -0.13
C THR A 36 -2.92 13.03 -1.24
N CYS A 37 -3.57 12.08 -1.90
CA CYS A 37 -4.60 12.36 -2.87
C CYS A 37 -5.75 13.12 -2.19
N ARG A 38 -6.27 14.17 -2.82
CA ARG A 38 -7.44 14.87 -2.27
C ARG A 38 -8.65 13.95 -2.36
N ALA A 39 -9.55 14.00 -1.38
CA ALA A 39 -10.76 13.17 -1.35
C ALA A 39 -11.57 13.24 -2.66
N PHE A 40 -11.78 14.43 -3.22
CA PHE A 40 -12.53 14.62 -4.47
C PHE A 40 -11.73 14.26 -5.74
N ALA A 41 -10.44 13.97 -5.61
CA ALA A 41 -9.57 13.61 -6.71
C ALA A 41 -9.34 12.09 -6.82
N VAL A 42 -9.99 11.31 -5.96
CA VAL A 42 -10.01 9.85 -6.03
C VAL A 42 -11.44 9.37 -6.23
N GLU A 43 -11.62 8.41 -7.12
CA GLU A 43 -12.87 7.70 -7.28
C GLU A 43 -12.76 6.34 -6.59
N VAL A 44 -13.71 6.04 -5.72
CA VAL A 44 -13.81 4.74 -5.05
C VAL A 44 -14.94 3.93 -5.70
N GLY A 45 -14.63 2.67 -6.00
CA GLY A 45 -15.58 1.67 -6.50
C GLY A 45 -15.64 0.46 -5.59
N ALA A 46 -16.80 -0.22 -5.55
CA ALA A 46 -16.98 -1.49 -4.87
C ALA A 46 -18.05 -2.32 -5.58
N LYS A 47 -17.82 -3.62 -5.71
CA LYS A 47 -18.78 -4.57 -6.31
C LYS A 47 -18.58 -5.96 -5.72
N ALA A 48 -19.69 -6.65 -5.41
CA ALA A 48 -19.66 -8.05 -5.03
C ALA A 48 -19.33 -8.93 -6.24
N ASP A 49 -18.63 -10.04 -6.00
CA ASP A 49 -18.41 -11.06 -7.02
C ASP A 49 -19.73 -11.73 -7.40
N ALA A 50 -19.87 -12.05 -8.68
CA ALA A 50 -21.11 -12.61 -9.21
C ALA A 50 -21.32 -14.07 -8.80
N GLN A 51 -20.24 -14.81 -8.58
CA GLN A 51 -20.27 -16.22 -8.17
C GLN A 51 -20.27 -16.35 -6.65
N ASP A 52 -19.57 -15.46 -5.95
CA ASP A 52 -19.50 -15.43 -4.48
C ASP A 52 -19.82 -14.04 -3.93
N ARG A 53 -21.04 -13.87 -3.42
CA ARG A 53 -21.50 -12.58 -2.88
C ARG A 53 -20.82 -12.19 -1.57
N THR A 54 -20.05 -13.07 -0.95
CA THR A 54 -19.24 -12.78 0.24
C THR A 54 -17.87 -12.19 -0.13
N VAL A 55 -17.56 -12.08 -1.43
CA VAL A 55 -16.37 -11.42 -1.93
C VAL A 55 -16.74 -10.06 -2.51
N VAL A 56 -16.15 -8.99 -2.00
CA VAL A 56 -16.32 -7.63 -2.50
C VAL A 56 -14.98 -7.12 -3.05
N ARG A 57 -14.96 -6.80 -4.34
CA ARG A 57 -13.83 -6.20 -5.03
C ARG A 57 -13.97 -4.69 -4.96
N ILE A 58 -12.95 -4.02 -4.45
CA ILE A 58 -12.91 -2.56 -4.28
C ILE A 58 -11.79 -1.95 -5.12
N THR A 59 -12.01 -0.73 -5.58
CA THR A 59 -11.06 0.02 -6.37
C THR A 59 -10.91 1.43 -5.84
N VAL A 60 -9.71 1.99 -6.02
CA VAL A 60 -9.46 3.43 -5.90
C VAL A 60 -8.73 3.90 -7.14
N THR A 61 -9.26 4.91 -7.81
CA THR A 61 -8.70 5.47 -9.04
C THR A 61 -8.31 6.92 -8.82
N ASN A 62 -7.09 7.28 -9.17
CA ASN A 62 -6.64 8.67 -9.12
C ASN A 62 -7.16 9.44 -10.34
N GLN A 63 -8.16 10.29 -10.12
CA GLN A 63 -8.74 11.15 -11.15
C GLN A 63 -7.94 12.46 -11.34
N ALA A 64 -6.89 12.69 -10.56
CA ALA A 64 -6.01 13.84 -10.74
C ALA A 64 -5.05 13.65 -11.92
N ARG A 65 -4.52 14.77 -12.41
CA ARG A 65 -3.48 14.81 -13.44
C ARG A 65 -2.06 14.59 -12.90
N ARG A 66 -1.91 14.27 -11.61
CA ARG A 66 -0.62 14.11 -10.93
C ARG A 66 -0.60 12.87 -10.06
N THR A 67 0.59 12.32 -9.84
CA THR A 67 0.79 11.26 -8.85
C THR A 67 0.52 11.81 -7.45
N CYS A 68 -0.16 11.02 -6.63
CA CYS A 68 -0.36 11.25 -5.21
C CYS A 68 -0.29 9.92 -4.46
N VAL A 69 -0.48 9.95 -3.14
CA VAL A 69 -0.56 8.72 -2.33
C VAL A 69 -1.92 8.58 -1.67
N VAL A 70 -2.37 7.35 -1.52
CA VAL A 70 -3.44 6.97 -0.58
C VAL A 70 -2.80 6.14 0.54
N ASP A 71 -3.56 5.81 1.58
CA ASP A 71 -3.07 4.83 2.56
C ASP A 71 -2.96 3.45 1.89
N ARG A 72 -1.93 2.70 2.22
CA ARG A 72 -1.71 1.34 1.74
C ARG A 72 -2.76 0.35 2.22
N LEU A 73 -3.44 0.67 3.32
CA LEU A 73 -4.51 -0.10 3.92
C LEU A 73 -5.85 0.53 3.51
N PRO A 74 -6.71 -0.18 2.75
CA PRO A 74 -8.04 0.33 2.44
C PRO A 74 -8.86 0.47 3.72
N THR A 75 -9.56 1.59 3.92
CA THR A 75 -10.55 1.66 5.01
C THR A 75 -11.84 1.01 4.54
N VAL A 76 -12.28 -0.06 5.21
CA VAL A 76 -13.51 -0.79 4.87
C VAL A 76 -14.32 -1.04 6.15
N SER A 77 -15.52 -0.48 6.25
CA SER A 77 -16.41 -0.66 7.40
C SER A 77 -17.83 -1.10 6.99
N PHE A 78 -18.58 -1.67 7.93
CA PHE A 78 -19.82 -2.40 7.66
C PHE A 78 -20.99 -1.84 8.46
N GLY A 79 -21.56 -0.72 8.01
CA GLY A 79 -22.65 -0.05 8.72
C GLY A 79 -22.28 0.26 10.18
N GLU A 80 -23.14 -0.13 11.12
CA GLU A 80 -22.95 0.06 12.56
C GLU A 80 -22.15 -1.07 13.23
N LEU A 81 -21.54 -1.99 12.47
CA LEU A 81 -20.70 -3.03 13.07
C LEU A 81 -19.39 -2.43 13.56
N ASP A 82 -18.96 -2.90 14.74
CA ASP A 82 -17.71 -2.50 15.34
C ASP A 82 -16.53 -3.02 14.52
N GLY A 83 -15.62 -2.10 14.20
CA GLY A 83 -14.34 -2.41 13.59
C GLY A 83 -14.36 -2.52 12.06
N PRO A 84 -13.28 -2.07 11.40
CA PRO A 84 -13.11 -2.26 9.96
C PRO A 84 -12.70 -3.70 9.63
N ALA A 85 -12.70 -4.04 8.34
CA ALA A 85 -12.10 -5.29 7.85
C ALA A 85 -10.64 -5.40 8.28
N ARG A 86 -10.22 -6.55 8.82
CA ARG A 86 -8.83 -6.78 9.19
C ARG A 86 -7.97 -6.92 7.93
N HIS A 87 -6.78 -6.35 7.93
CA HIS A 87 -5.89 -6.47 6.78
C HIS A 87 -5.12 -7.80 6.77
N VAL A 88 -4.97 -8.38 5.58
CA VAL A 88 -4.11 -9.55 5.34
C VAL A 88 -3.07 -9.22 4.25
N PRO A 89 -1.76 -9.32 4.56
CA PRO A 89 -1.22 -9.53 5.91
C PRO A 89 -1.57 -8.36 6.85
N ALA A 90 -1.45 -8.59 8.16
CA ALA A 90 -1.51 -7.50 9.12
C ALA A 90 -0.37 -6.51 8.84
N GLY A 91 -0.62 -5.22 9.05
CA GLY A 91 0.37 -4.18 8.86
C GLY A 91 -0.11 -2.82 9.33
N GLU A 92 0.79 -1.86 9.25
CA GLU A 92 0.54 -0.47 9.62
C GLU A 92 0.28 0.38 8.38
N SER A 93 -0.36 1.54 8.60
CA SER A 93 -0.53 2.59 7.60
C SER A 93 0.78 2.95 6.91
N GLY A 94 0.67 3.46 5.69
CA GLY A 94 1.80 3.96 4.92
C GLY A 94 1.40 4.35 3.51
N PRO A 95 2.30 4.97 2.73
CA PRO A 95 1.93 5.48 1.43
C PRO A 95 1.79 4.37 0.39
N TYR A 96 0.67 4.35 -0.33
CA TYR A 96 0.52 3.66 -1.60
C TYR A 96 0.49 4.68 -2.73
N ARG A 97 1.50 4.61 -3.60
CA ARG A 97 1.65 5.51 -4.74
C ARG A 97 0.58 5.20 -5.79
N LEU A 98 -0.13 6.22 -6.22
CA LEU A 98 -1.13 6.14 -7.28
C LEU A 98 -0.81 7.17 -8.37
N GLY A 99 -0.38 6.69 -9.53
CA GLY A 99 -0.14 7.50 -10.73
C GLY A 99 -1.41 8.18 -11.23
N ALA A 100 -1.27 9.18 -12.10
CA ALA A 100 -2.43 9.84 -12.70
C ALA A 100 -3.24 8.84 -13.55
N GLY A 101 -4.54 8.72 -13.30
CA GLY A 101 -5.42 7.75 -13.95
C GLY A 101 -5.21 6.29 -13.53
N GLU A 102 -4.29 6.02 -12.59
CA GLU A 102 -4.03 4.66 -12.12
C GLU A 102 -5.14 4.19 -11.17
N THR A 103 -5.45 2.89 -11.27
CA THR A 103 -6.39 2.20 -10.39
C THR A 103 -5.64 1.19 -9.54
N ALA A 104 -5.86 1.24 -8.23
CA ALA A 104 -5.48 0.19 -7.31
C ALA A 104 -6.68 -0.68 -6.94
N TYR A 105 -6.40 -1.93 -6.63
CA TYR A 105 -7.40 -2.97 -6.38
C TYR A 105 -7.20 -3.55 -4.99
N ALA A 106 -8.28 -3.77 -4.27
CA ALA A 106 -8.27 -4.60 -3.07
C ALA A 106 -9.51 -5.51 -3.08
N THR A 107 -9.40 -6.62 -2.36
CA THR A 107 -10.49 -7.59 -2.25
C THR A 107 -10.80 -7.79 -0.78
N VAL A 108 -12.09 -7.85 -0.47
CA VAL A 108 -12.62 -8.06 0.87
C VAL A 108 -13.41 -9.35 0.87
N ARG A 109 -13.04 -10.28 1.74
CA ARG A 109 -13.87 -11.45 2.04
C ARG A 109 -14.66 -11.11 3.30
N THR A 110 -15.97 -10.95 3.15
CA THR A 110 -16.86 -10.44 4.20
C THR A 110 -17.24 -11.53 5.20
N VAL A 111 -17.15 -12.81 4.81
CA VAL A 111 -17.45 -13.95 5.67
C VAL A 111 -16.21 -14.83 5.87
N GLY A 112 -15.85 -15.03 7.14
CA GLY A 112 -14.82 -15.91 7.67
C GLY A 112 -15.10 -17.40 7.52
N ALA A 113 -14.40 -18.21 8.31
CA ALA A 113 -14.84 -19.57 8.62
C ALA A 113 -16.14 -19.54 9.46
N ASP A 114 -16.70 -20.71 9.77
CA ASP A 114 -17.98 -20.85 10.49
C ASP A 114 -18.13 -19.88 11.69
N GLY A 115 -19.27 -19.19 11.78
CA GLY A 115 -19.57 -18.30 12.90
C GLY A 115 -20.84 -17.46 12.71
N GLU A 116 -21.02 -16.45 13.57
CA GLU A 116 -22.27 -15.66 13.64
C GLU A 116 -22.34 -14.60 12.54
N VAL A 117 -22.98 -14.93 11.43
CA VAL A 117 -23.18 -13.98 10.32
C VAL A 117 -24.12 -12.84 10.72
N ARG A 118 -23.60 -11.62 10.66
CA ARG A 118 -24.36 -10.36 10.79
C ARG A 118 -24.79 -9.88 9.41
N ARG A 119 -25.92 -9.15 9.34
CA ARG A 119 -26.47 -8.60 8.09
C ARG A 119 -26.49 -7.09 8.15
N VAL A 120 -25.84 -6.44 7.18
CA VAL A 120 -25.78 -4.98 7.09
C VAL A 120 -26.34 -4.46 5.77
N GLY A 121 -26.75 -3.20 5.77
CA GLY A 121 -27.32 -2.53 4.59
C GLY A 121 -26.30 -2.14 3.53
N GLY A 122 -25.01 -2.05 3.87
CA GLY A 122 -23.96 -1.61 2.96
C GLY A 122 -22.55 -1.62 3.56
N VAL A 123 -21.58 -1.21 2.74
CA VAL A 123 -20.15 -1.14 3.05
C VAL A 123 -19.65 0.26 2.75
N THR A 124 -18.90 0.85 3.67
CA THR A 124 -18.20 2.13 3.44
C THR A 124 -16.74 1.86 3.12
N VAL A 125 -16.26 2.45 2.02
CA VAL A 125 -14.90 2.24 1.50
C VAL A 125 -14.19 3.58 1.33
N ALA A 126 -12.96 3.69 1.81
CA ALA A 126 -12.07 4.82 1.53
C ALA A 126 -10.67 4.35 1.16
N GLY A 127 -10.00 5.11 0.29
CA GLY A 127 -8.59 4.90 -0.04
C GLY A 127 -7.62 5.31 1.07
N ASP A 128 -8.03 6.22 1.94
CA ASP A 128 -7.21 6.82 2.99
C ASP A 128 -8.10 7.14 4.20
N PRO A 129 -7.66 6.88 5.45
CA PRO A 129 -8.47 7.09 6.64
C PRO A 129 -8.77 8.56 6.92
N SER A 130 -8.05 9.50 6.30
CA SER A 130 -8.37 10.94 6.35
C SER A 130 -9.60 11.32 5.49
N HIS A 131 -10.12 10.39 4.68
CA HIS A 131 -11.30 10.59 3.85
C HIS A 131 -12.54 9.93 4.47
N SER A 132 -13.70 10.54 4.28
CA SER A 132 -15.00 9.95 4.66
C SER A 132 -15.34 8.67 3.90
N GLY A 133 -14.72 8.47 2.74
CA GLY A 133 -15.04 7.38 1.83
C GLY A 133 -16.41 7.52 1.15
N ARG A 134 -16.87 6.40 0.58
CA ARG A 134 -18.17 6.24 -0.06
C ARG A 134 -18.85 4.98 0.46
N THR A 135 -20.13 5.10 0.79
CA THR A 135 -20.98 3.96 1.15
C THR A 135 -21.65 3.36 -0.09
N PHE A 136 -21.60 2.04 -0.19
CA PHE A 136 -22.29 1.25 -1.19
C PHE A 136 -23.32 0.37 -0.50
N SER A 137 -24.58 0.51 -0.86
CA SER A 137 -25.64 -0.39 -0.39
C SER A 137 -25.42 -1.81 -0.92
N ALA A 138 -25.99 -2.81 -0.23
CA ALA A 138 -25.97 -4.20 -0.67
C ALA A 138 -26.51 -4.36 -2.11
N ARG A 139 -27.47 -3.51 -2.51
CA ARG A 139 -28.02 -3.48 -3.87
C ARG A 139 -27.02 -2.93 -4.88
N GLU A 140 -26.35 -1.81 -4.57
CA GLU A 140 -25.32 -1.24 -5.46
C GLU A 140 -24.13 -2.19 -5.63
N LEU A 141 -23.77 -2.93 -4.57
CA LEU A 141 -22.74 -3.96 -4.62
C LEU A 141 -23.16 -5.17 -5.47
N GLY A 142 -24.45 -5.48 -5.58
CA GLY A 142 -24.92 -6.75 -6.14
C GLY A 142 -24.87 -7.92 -5.13
N ALA A 143 -24.73 -7.64 -3.83
CA ALA A 143 -24.70 -8.63 -2.76
C ALA A 143 -26.09 -9.19 -2.41
N GLY A 144 -27.16 -8.62 -2.97
CA GLY A 144 -28.54 -9.02 -2.71
C GLY A 144 -29.22 -8.06 -1.74
N ARG A 145 -29.92 -8.60 -0.73
CA ARG A 145 -30.68 -7.78 0.23
C ARG A 145 -29.81 -7.19 1.33
N TYR A 146 -28.76 -7.91 1.71
CA TYR A 146 -27.84 -7.54 2.78
C TYR A 146 -26.42 -7.92 2.37
N VAL A 147 -25.43 -7.30 3.01
CA VAL A 147 -24.07 -7.83 3.04
C VAL A 147 -23.94 -8.69 4.28
N GLU A 148 -23.54 -9.94 4.08
CA GLU A 148 -23.27 -10.89 5.17
C GLU A 148 -21.84 -10.68 5.66
N VAL A 149 -21.68 -10.53 6.97
CA VAL A 149 -20.42 -10.13 7.59
C VAL A 149 -20.12 -11.02 8.79
N TRP A 150 -18.93 -11.63 8.78
CA TRP A 150 -18.33 -12.34 9.90
C TRP A 150 -16.81 -12.33 9.75
N GLU A 151 -16.09 -11.78 10.73
CA GLU A 151 -14.62 -11.61 10.71
C GLU A 151 -14.05 -11.16 9.36
N PRO A 152 -14.53 -10.03 8.81
CA PRO A 152 -14.15 -9.61 7.46
C PRO A 152 -12.65 -9.37 7.34
N VAL A 153 -12.05 -9.82 6.24
CA VAL A 153 -10.65 -9.58 5.90
C VAL A 153 -10.51 -8.84 4.58
N SER A 154 -9.52 -7.97 4.48
CA SER A 154 -9.21 -7.22 3.26
C SER A 154 -7.75 -7.37 2.87
N SER A 155 -7.47 -7.43 1.58
CA SER A 155 -6.11 -7.26 1.08
C SER A 155 -5.65 -5.81 1.26
N TRP A 156 -4.33 -5.59 1.22
CA TRP A 156 -3.82 -4.25 0.91
C TRP A 156 -4.15 -3.89 -0.55
N TRP A 157 -3.92 -2.63 -0.93
CA TRP A 157 -3.95 -2.23 -2.33
C TRP A 157 -2.92 -3.00 -3.18
N LYS A 158 -3.34 -3.43 -4.37
CA LYS A 158 -2.57 -4.14 -5.38
C LYS A 158 -2.70 -3.47 -6.75
N GLY A 159 -1.76 -3.74 -7.63
CA GLY A 159 -1.80 -3.27 -9.02
C GLY A 159 -2.76 -4.05 -9.93
N SER A 160 -3.38 -5.14 -9.45
CA SER A 160 -4.36 -5.91 -10.23
C SER A 160 -5.41 -6.58 -9.33
N ALA A 161 -6.60 -6.82 -9.89
CA ALA A 161 -7.67 -7.52 -9.19
C ALA A 161 -7.27 -8.95 -8.79
N ARG A 162 -6.58 -9.70 -9.67
CA ARG A 162 -6.10 -11.05 -9.39
C ARG A 162 -5.18 -11.08 -8.16
N ALA A 163 -4.22 -10.16 -8.06
CA ALA A 163 -3.31 -10.11 -6.92
C ALA A 163 -4.01 -9.73 -5.61
N ALA A 164 -5.13 -9.00 -5.69
CA ALA A 164 -5.95 -8.68 -4.54
C ALA A 164 -6.76 -9.89 -4.09
N ASP A 165 -7.34 -10.64 -5.03
CA ASP A 165 -8.07 -11.89 -4.75
C ASP A 165 -7.16 -12.94 -4.09
N GLU A 166 -5.98 -13.19 -4.69
CA GLU A 166 -4.98 -14.12 -4.15
C GLU A 166 -4.57 -13.79 -2.71
N ALA A 167 -4.50 -12.49 -2.36
CA ALA A 167 -4.10 -12.04 -1.05
C ALA A 167 -5.11 -12.38 0.07
N VAL A 168 -6.39 -12.58 -0.27
CA VAL A 168 -7.44 -13.01 0.69
C VAL A 168 -7.87 -14.47 0.48
N GLY A 169 -7.19 -15.20 -0.41
CA GLY A 169 -7.45 -16.61 -0.69
C GLY A 169 -8.73 -16.85 -1.50
N VAL A 170 -9.09 -15.93 -2.38
CA VAL A 170 -10.22 -16.07 -3.30
C VAL A 170 -9.71 -15.99 -4.75
N GLY A 171 -10.45 -16.54 -5.72
CA GLY A 171 -10.05 -16.56 -7.14
C GLY A 171 -9.94 -17.94 -7.75
#